data_AF-T0F4T4-F1
#
_entry.id   AF-T0F4T4-F1
#
_cell.length_a   1.000
_cell.length_b   1.000
_cell.length_c   1.000
_cell.angle_alpha   90.00
_cell.angle_beta   90.00
_cell.angle_gamma   90.00
#
_symmetry.space_group_name_H-M   'P 1'
#
loop_
_entity.id
_entity.type
_entity.pdbx_description
1 polymer ?
#
loop_
_entity_poly.entity_id
_entity_poly.type
_entity_poly.pdbx_seq_one_letter_code
_entity_poly.pdbx_strand_id
1 'polypeptide(L)'
;MKGEIINHTATAIQLKLPDGNVVEIIKTSILRISFRDAPPPKQEEKVGPSPEELEAARKLEEENAAKLAEDAKRNALLEEKKAKRQKEIDDSKRHSLEFYTGFGQGSYHYQTLDYYEKFSNFVALTNNGKGPIFGSPQTKGKAPLNVSIRYSLNRLVLEAGGVSFQNTVSQTSPGMVNTAGPSSPNQPLVAQGTFPESYKQIYAQISYSVYPHPKYDVRPILGYQSVWQKSSDTSTYAFSPAISGTNNLTEKRDMIVADHLHGPSFGIAFDTKLGEKWETRMEIQSYSLKGDSQGNFNNYSTISGPSSNTYSSFDSFRLLNEWSAKGSSISGKLIYKWKYGIRFWAGFQSTRIQYALKSTQVEITQNNPAPPDQLLLQEILVNSITQGYAGASTTSAIFFGVGYSLDFKK
;
A
#
# COMPACT_ATOMS: atom_id res chain seq x y z
N MET A 1 76.33 16.61 23.82
CA MET A 1 76.84 16.68 22.44
C MET A 1 76.81 18.13 22.01
N LYS A 2 77.91 18.69 21.49
CA LYS A 2 77.98 20.07 21.00
C LYS A 2 78.24 20.02 19.49
N GLY A 3 77.45 20.76 18.71
CA GLY A 3 77.58 20.80 17.26
C GLY A 3 76.79 21.96 16.68
N GLU A 4 77.15 22.40 15.48
CA GLU A 4 76.49 23.48 14.76
C GLU A 4 75.34 22.92 13.93
N ILE A 5 74.16 23.55 13.97
CA ILE A 5 73.00 23.10 13.20
C ILE A 5 73.20 23.53 11.74
N ILE A 6 73.33 22.57 10.82
CA ILE A 6 73.47 22.86 9.39
C ILE A 6 72.10 22.93 8.72
N ASN A 7 71.21 22.00 9.07
CA ASN A 7 69.89 21.91 8.44
C ASN A 7 68.84 21.35 9.42
N HIS A 8 67.60 21.78 9.24
CA HIS A 8 66.51 21.48 10.16
C HIS A 8 65.21 21.24 9.37
N THR A 9 64.64 20.04 9.53
CA THR A 9 63.34 19.66 8.96
C THR A 9 62.30 19.50 10.08
N ALA A 10 61.04 19.24 9.72
CA ALA A 10 59.96 19.10 10.70
C ALA A 10 60.25 18.00 11.75
N THR A 11 60.91 16.92 11.37
CA THR A 11 61.10 15.71 12.19
C THR A 11 62.54 15.50 12.70
N ALA A 12 63.55 16.10 12.07
CA ALA A 12 64.96 15.88 12.42
C ALA A 12 65.83 17.15 12.33
N ILE A 13 66.98 17.12 12.99
CA ILE A 13 68.02 18.16 12.99
C ILE A 13 69.34 17.52 12.56
N GLN A 14 70.03 18.10 11.58
CA GLN A 14 71.38 17.68 11.20
C GLN A 14 72.42 18.60 11.87
N LEU A 15 73.29 18.00 12.67
CA LEU A 15 74.34 18.68 13.44
C LEU A 15 75.72 18.35 12.86
N LYS A 16 76.53 19.37 12.57
CA LYS A 16 77.96 19.21 12.34
C LYS A 16 78.68 19.16 13.69
N LEU A 17 79.37 18.08 13.95
CA LEU A 17 80.22 17.95 15.12
C LEU A 17 81.58 18.65 14.87
N PRO A 18 82.33 19.00 15.94
CA PRO A 18 83.63 19.67 15.82
C PRO A 18 84.70 18.84 15.09
N ASP A 19 84.50 17.53 14.99
CA ASP A 19 85.33 16.58 14.24
C ASP A 19 85.03 16.56 12.74
N GLY A 20 84.08 17.38 12.27
CA GLY A 20 83.70 17.51 10.86
C GLY A 20 82.59 16.56 10.40
N ASN A 21 82.16 15.61 11.24
CA ASN A 21 81.12 14.65 10.90
C ASN A 21 79.71 15.25 11.04
N VAL A 22 78.81 14.88 10.13
CA VAL A 22 77.40 15.33 10.15
C VAL A 22 76.52 14.20 10.68
N VAL A 23 75.79 14.46 11.76
CA VAL A 23 74.90 13.50 12.42
C VAL A 23 73.47 14.01 12.40
N GLU A 24 72.53 13.17 11.98
CA GLU A 24 71.09 13.47 12.00
C GLU A 24 70.44 12.95 13.29
N ILE A 25 69.76 13.84 14.02
CA ILE A 25 69.07 13.53 15.27
C ILE A 25 67.58 13.83 15.12
N ILE A 26 66.74 12.84 15.45
CA ILE A 26 65.29 12.95 15.44
C ILE A 26 64.84 13.76 16.67
N LYS A 27 63.98 14.77 16.49
CA LYS A 27 63.63 15.70 17.58
C LYS A 27 62.95 15.07 18.78
N THR A 28 62.16 14.01 18.57
CA THR A 28 61.48 13.28 19.65
C THR A 28 62.45 12.61 20.61
N SER A 29 63.71 12.39 20.20
CA SER A 29 64.76 11.80 21.04
C SER A 29 65.54 12.84 21.87
N ILE A 30 65.30 14.14 21.67
CA ILE A 30 66.04 15.21 22.36
C ILE A 30 65.33 15.57 23.66
N LEU A 31 65.91 15.18 24.80
CA LEU A 31 65.35 15.46 26.12
C LEU A 31 65.63 16.89 26.63
N ARG A 32 66.76 17.50 26.24
CA ARG A 32 67.15 18.87 26.66
C ARG A 32 68.19 19.49 25.71
N ILE A 33 68.06 20.77 25.40
CA ILE A 33 69.04 21.57 24.64
C ILE A 33 69.51 22.73 25.52
N SER A 34 70.82 22.96 25.59
CA SER A 34 71.42 24.08 26.34
C SER A 34 72.40 24.85 25.46
N PHE A 35 72.22 26.16 25.35
CA PHE A 35 72.99 27.05 24.46
C PHE A 35 74.23 27.69 25.14
N ARG A 36 74.57 27.30 26.36
CA ARG A 36 75.75 27.78 27.11
C ARG A 36 76.41 26.65 27.88
N ASP A 37 77.73 26.73 28.02
CA ASP A 37 78.54 25.75 28.75
C ASP A 37 78.13 25.71 30.23
N ALA A 38 77.77 24.52 30.70
CA ALA A 38 77.27 24.32 32.05
C ALA A 38 78.38 24.54 33.10
N PRO A 39 78.14 25.34 34.16
CA PRO A 39 79.05 25.41 35.30
C PRO A 39 79.01 24.11 36.12
N PRO A 40 80.08 23.77 36.86
CA PRO A 40 80.26 22.46 37.49
C PRO A 40 79.24 22.20 38.62
N PRO A 41 78.91 20.91 38.87
CA PRO A 41 77.74 20.53 39.65
C PRO A 41 77.92 20.80 41.14
N LYS A 42 76.98 21.54 41.74
CA LYS A 42 76.73 21.53 43.19
C LYS A 42 75.99 20.24 43.54
N GLN A 43 76.40 19.61 44.64
CA GLN A 43 75.74 18.48 45.26
C GLN A 43 74.29 18.84 45.61
N GLU A 44 73.33 18.07 45.11
CA GLU A 44 71.96 18.05 45.62
C GLU A 44 71.63 16.64 46.09
N GLU A 45 71.07 16.61 47.30
CA GLU A 45 70.67 15.44 48.06
C GLU A 45 69.68 14.56 47.30
N LYS A 46 69.83 13.24 47.43
CA LYS A 46 68.80 12.28 47.08
C LYS A 46 67.59 12.49 48.00
N VAL A 47 66.58 13.21 47.53
CA VAL A 47 65.22 13.08 48.05
C VAL A 47 64.55 11.97 47.22
N GLY A 48 64.33 10.82 47.85
CA GLY A 48 63.47 9.77 47.27
C GLY A 48 62.03 10.29 47.12
N PRO A 49 61.25 9.76 46.17
CA PRO A 49 59.88 10.22 45.94
C PRO A 49 59.06 10.12 47.24
N SER A 50 58.28 11.15 47.52
CA SER A 50 57.43 11.24 48.71
C SER A 50 56.42 10.07 48.74
N PRO A 51 56.11 9.49 49.92
CA PRO A 51 55.07 8.45 50.06
C PRO A 51 53.73 8.82 49.42
N GLU A 52 53.39 10.12 49.36
CA GLU A 52 52.14 10.62 48.77
C GLU A 52 52.12 10.54 47.23
N GLU A 53 53.27 10.68 46.55
CA GLU A 53 53.37 10.55 45.09
C GLU A 53 53.29 9.08 44.64
N LEU A 54 53.82 8.17 45.45
CA LEU A 54 53.71 6.71 45.28
C LEU A 54 52.29 6.19 45.53
N GLU A 55 51.57 6.75 46.52
CA GLU A 55 50.16 6.42 46.75
C GLU A 55 49.22 7.00 45.69
N ALA A 56 49.48 8.23 45.21
CA ALA A 56 48.70 8.82 44.12
C ALA A 56 48.89 8.07 42.79
N ALA A 57 50.12 7.63 42.49
CA ALA A 57 50.40 6.80 41.32
C ALA A 57 49.71 5.43 41.42
N ARG A 58 49.74 4.76 42.58
CA ARG A 58 49.02 3.48 42.80
C ARG A 58 47.50 3.61 42.68
N LYS A 59 46.91 4.69 43.21
CA LYS A 59 45.46 4.94 43.08
C LYS A 59 45.05 5.21 41.63
N LEU A 60 45.86 5.94 40.87
CA LEU A 60 45.61 6.18 39.44
C LEU A 60 45.75 4.88 38.62
N GLU A 61 46.69 4.01 38.97
CA GLU A 61 46.89 2.69 38.35
C GLU A 61 45.73 1.73 38.66
N GLU A 62 45.24 1.71 39.91
CA GLU A 62 44.06 0.93 40.31
C GLU A 62 42.78 1.44 39.65
N GLU A 63 42.58 2.76 39.54
CA GLU A 63 41.42 3.35 38.84
C GLU A 63 41.46 3.08 37.32
N ASN A 64 42.64 3.15 36.69
CA ASN A 64 42.82 2.79 35.28
C ASN A 64 42.64 1.29 35.04
N ALA A 65 43.13 0.43 35.95
CA ALA A 65 42.91 -1.01 35.88
C ALA A 65 41.43 -1.38 36.07
N ALA A 66 40.72 -0.69 36.96
CA ALA A 66 39.28 -0.86 37.15
C ALA A 66 38.47 -0.43 35.91
N LYS A 67 38.81 0.73 35.31
CA LYS A 67 38.21 1.18 34.04
C LYS A 67 38.49 0.23 32.88
N LEU A 68 39.72 -0.26 32.74
CA LEU A 68 40.09 -1.26 31.73
C LEU A 68 39.35 -2.60 31.94
N ALA A 69 39.15 -3.02 33.18
CA ALA A 69 38.39 -4.23 33.50
C ALA A 69 36.89 -4.07 33.23
N GLU A 70 36.32 -2.89 33.50
CA GLU A 70 34.94 -2.56 33.17
C GLU A 70 34.72 -2.46 31.65
N ASP A 71 35.64 -1.80 30.93
CA ASP A 71 35.63 -1.73 29.47
C ASP A 71 35.84 -3.10 28.83
N ALA A 72 36.70 -3.95 29.38
CA ALA A 72 36.87 -5.33 28.93
C ALA A 72 35.60 -6.17 29.13
N LYS A 73 34.92 -6.04 30.28
CA LYS A 73 33.62 -6.69 30.53
C LYS A 73 32.54 -6.17 29.57
N ARG A 74 32.49 -4.85 29.33
CA ARG A 74 31.56 -4.22 28.39
C ARG A 74 31.81 -4.69 26.96
N ASN A 75 33.07 -4.78 26.54
CA ASN A 75 33.46 -5.26 25.22
C ASN A 75 33.16 -6.75 25.04
N ALA A 76 33.43 -7.59 26.05
CA ALA A 76 33.06 -9.01 26.03
C ALA A 76 31.54 -9.22 25.90
N LEU A 77 30.74 -8.44 26.65
CA LEU A 77 29.27 -8.45 26.54
C LEU A 77 28.77 -7.96 25.17
N LEU A 78 29.46 -6.99 24.55
CA LEU A 78 29.13 -6.53 23.20
C LEU A 78 29.48 -7.58 22.14
N GLU A 79 30.62 -8.26 22.26
CA GLU A 79 31.01 -9.35 21.36
C GLU A 79 30.09 -10.56 21.48
N GLU A 80 29.70 -10.95 22.70
CA GLU A 80 28.72 -12.02 22.91
C GLU A 80 27.35 -11.66 22.29
N LYS A 81 26.90 -10.42 22.48
CA LYS A 81 25.67 -9.91 21.85
C LYS A 81 25.77 -9.91 20.32
N LYS A 82 26.91 -9.52 19.74
CA LYS A 82 27.15 -9.54 18.29
C LYS A 82 27.15 -10.97 17.75
N ALA A 83 27.85 -11.90 18.42
CA ALA A 83 27.89 -13.30 18.02
C ALA A 83 26.51 -13.96 18.09
N LYS A 84 25.75 -13.69 19.17
CA LYS A 84 24.36 -14.14 19.29
C LYS A 84 23.48 -13.56 18.18
N ARG A 85 23.62 -12.27 17.88
CA ARG A 85 22.88 -11.61 16.80
C ARG A 85 23.23 -12.17 15.42
N GLN A 86 24.50 -12.48 15.17
CA GLN A 86 24.94 -13.09 13.92
C GLN A 86 24.33 -14.48 13.74
N LYS A 87 24.33 -15.30 14.80
CA LYS A 87 23.67 -16.61 14.79
C LYS A 87 22.17 -16.50 14.52
N GLU A 88 21.47 -15.56 15.17
CA GLU A 88 20.06 -15.30 14.89
C GLU A 88 19.79 -14.90 13.43
N ILE A 89 20.68 -14.11 12.83
CA ILE A 89 20.60 -13.73 11.42
C ILE A 89 20.77 -14.96 10.52
N ASP A 90 21.73 -15.82 10.82
CA ASP A 90 21.99 -17.03 10.03
C ASP A 90 20.84 -18.04 10.13
N ASP A 91 20.30 -18.23 11.34
CA ASP A 91 19.12 -19.07 11.61
C ASP A 91 17.84 -18.51 10.96
N SER A 92 17.78 -17.21 10.71
CA SER A 92 16.64 -16.56 10.05
C SER A 92 16.64 -16.67 8.51
N LYS A 93 17.75 -17.08 7.89
CA LYS A 93 17.85 -17.19 6.43
C LYS A 93 16.79 -18.16 5.90
N ARG A 94 16.10 -17.79 4.82
CA ARG A 94 15.06 -18.62 4.18
C ARG A 94 15.46 -18.96 2.75
N HIS A 95 15.03 -20.11 2.25
CA HIS A 95 15.08 -20.40 0.83
C HIS A 95 13.88 -21.28 0.50
N SER A 96 12.74 -20.66 0.19
CA SER A 96 11.49 -21.39 0.00
C SER A 96 10.60 -20.77 -1.07
N LEU A 97 9.82 -21.62 -1.73
CA LEU A 97 8.74 -21.24 -2.61
C LEU A 97 7.42 -21.76 -2.04
N GLU A 98 6.46 -20.87 -1.86
CA GLU A 98 5.19 -21.15 -1.22
C GLU A 98 4.04 -20.77 -2.14
N PHE A 99 3.05 -21.66 -2.24
CA PHE A 99 1.81 -21.44 -2.98
C PHE A 99 0.65 -21.49 -1.98
N TYR A 100 -0.33 -20.61 -2.16
CA TYR A 100 -1.53 -20.56 -1.35
C TYR A 100 -2.75 -20.35 -2.24
N THR A 101 -3.81 -21.07 -1.93
CA THR A 101 -5.15 -20.84 -2.48
C THR A 101 -6.17 -20.97 -1.37
N GLY A 102 -7.26 -20.22 -1.44
CA GLY A 102 -8.33 -20.30 -0.45
C GLY A 102 -9.63 -19.69 -0.95
N PHE A 103 -10.71 -20.16 -0.36
CA PHE A 103 -12.07 -19.66 -0.59
C PHE A 103 -12.64 -19.16 0.74
N GLY A 104 -13.62 -18.28 0.66
CA GLY A 104 -14.08 -17.60 1.85
C GLY A 104 -15.54 -17.20 1.83
N GLN A 105 -15.87 -16.38 2.81
CA GLN A 105 -17.07 -15.57 2.83
C GLN A 105 -16.65 -14.12 2.99
N GLY A 106 -17.26 -13.25 2.20
CA GLY A 106 -16.94 -11.84 2.22
C GLY A 106 -18.00 -11.00 1.53
N SER A 107 -17.82 -9.70 1.64
CA SER A 107 -18.61 -8.69 0.97
C SER A 107 -17.71 -7.82 0.11
N TYR A 108 -18.29 -7.35 -0.98
CA TYR A 108 -17.75 -6.31 -1.83
C TYR A 108 -18.84 -5.26 -1.98
N HIS A 109 -18.46 -3.98 -1.98
CA HIS A 109 -19.35 -2.88 -2.27
C HIS A 109 -18.67 -2.00 -3.32
N TYR A 110 -19.35 -1.84 -4.45
CA TYR A 110 -18.82 -1.14 -5.61
C TYR A 110 -19.28 0.32 -5.65
N GLN A 111 -18.35 1.26 -5.61
CA GLN A 111 -18.67 2.69 -5.60
C GLN A 111 -19.15 3.22 -6.95
N THR A 112 -18.65 2.69 -8.06
CA THR A 112 -18.84 3.37 -9.36
C THR A 112 -20.29 3.27 -9.82
N LEU A 113 -20.94 2.16 -9.52
CA LEU A 113 -22.38 2.02 -9.69
C LEU A 113 -23.15 3.07 -8.87
N ASP A 114 -22.90 3.13 -7.55
CA ASP A 114 -23.50 4.11 -6.65
C ASP A 114 -23.29 5.56 -7.15
N TYR A 115 -22.15 5.84 -7.76
CA TYR A 115 -21.84 7.13 -8.36
C TYR A 115 -22.77 7.46 -9.54
N TYR A 116 -22.97 6.52 -10.47
CA TYR A 116 -23.86 6.74 -11.62
C TYR A 116 -25.34 6.78 -11.22
N GLU A 117 -25.74 6.01 -10.21
CA GLU A 117 -27.08 6.06 -9.64
C GLU A 117 -27.36 7.38 -8.92
N LYS A 118 -26.41 7.90 -8.13
CA LYS A 118 -26.51 9.23 -7.49
C LYS A 118 -26.58 10.35 -8.51
N PHE A 119 -25.78 10.27 -9.57
CA PHE A 119 -25.87 11.21 -10.68
C PHE A 119 -27.26 11.13 -11.35
N SER A 120 -27.77 9.93 -11.62
CA SER A 120 -29.12 9.73 -12.18
C SER A 120 -30.22 10.29 -11.27
N ASN A 121 -30.10 10.11 -9.95
CA ASN A 121 -31.02 10.70 -8.98
C ASN A 121 -30.98 12.23 -9.00
N PHE A 122 -29.80 12.84 -9.11
CA PHE A 122 -29.67 14.29 -9.24
C PHE A 122 -30.36 14.81 -10.51
N VAL A 123 -30.14 14.15 -11.64
CA VAL A 123 -30.81 14.48 -12.91
C VAL A 123 -32.32 14.34 -12.76
N ALA A 124 -32.80 13.28 -12.10
CA ALA A 124 -34.23 13.08 -11.87
C ALA A 124 -34.85 14.18 -10.99
N LEU A 125 -34.17 14.55 -9.90
CA LEU A 125 -34.62 15.61 -8.99
C LEU A 125 -34.66 16.99 -9.66
N THR A 126 -33.66 17.30 -10.49
CA THR A 126 -33.59 18.58 -11.21
C THR A 126 -34.54 18.64 -12.41
N ASN A 127 -34.96 17.50 -12.96
CA ASN A 127 -35.96 17.39 -14.02
C ASN A 127 -37.41 17.25 -13.48
N ASN A 128 -37.80 18.10 -12.53
CA ASN A 128 -39.13 18.09 -11.89
C ASN A 128 -39.49 16.73 -11.24
N GLY A 129 -38.51 16.01 -10.68
CA GLY A 129 -38.72 14.73 -10.01
C GLY A 129 -39.03 13.56 -10.96
N LYS A 130 -38.66 13.65 -12.24
CA LYS A 130 -38.92 12.62 -13.26
C LYS A 130 -37.75 11.65 -13.38
N GLY A 131 -38.02 10.36 -13.25
CA GLY A 131 -37.07 9.26 -13.29
C GLY A 131 -37.17 8.39 -12.03
N PRO A 132 -36.56 7.18 -12.03
CA PRO A 132 -36.41 6.38 -10.83
C PRO A 132 -35.42 7.04 -9.87
N ILE A 133 -35.72 6.89 -8.59
CA ILE A 133 -34.88 7.27 -7.48
C ILE A 133 -34.25 5.99 -6.94
N PHE A 134 -32.98 5.83 -7.25
CA PHE A 134 -32.17 4.70 -6.83
C PHE A 134 -31.85 4.79 -5.33
N GLY A 135 -32.29 3.79 -4.57
CA GLY A 135 -31.97 3.64 -3.16
C GLY A 135 -30.75 2.73 -2.94
N SER A 136 -30.44 2.41 -1.68
CA SER A 136 -29.34 1.51 -1.36
C SER A 136 -29.64 0.08 -1.88
N PRO A 137 -28.79 -0.47 -2.76
CA PRO A 137 -29.03 -1.79 -3.31
C PRO A 137 -28.85 -2.90 -2.26
N GLN A 138 -29.57 -4.01 -2.43
CA GLN A 138 -29.36 -5.22 -1.63
C GLN A 138 -28.27 -6.08 -2.27
N THR A 139 -27.21 -6.40 -1.52
CA THR A 139 -26.06 -7.14 -2.04
C THR A 139 -26.00 -8.55 -1.46
N LYS A 140 -25.79 -9.54 -2.34
CA LYS A 140 -25.54 -10.94 -1.98
C LYS A 140 -24.19 -11.38 -2.51
N GLY A 141 -23.23 -11.56 -1.61
CA GLY A 141 -21.89 -12.02 -1.95
C GLY A 141 -21.83 -13.51 -2.30
N LYS A 142 -21.02 -13.85 -3.31
CA LYS A 142 -20.55 -15.22 -3.57
C LYS A 142 -19.24 -15.46 -2.82
N ALA A 143 -18.79 -16.72 -2.78
CA ALA A 143 -17.53 -17.07 -2.13
C ALA A 143 -16.33 -16.41 -2.84
N PRO A 144 -15.58 -15.50 -2.17
CA PRO A 144 -14.37 -14.94 -2.75
C PRO A 144 -13.27 -15.97 -2.84
N LEU A 145 -12.35 -15.76 -3.79
CA LEU A 145 -11.16 -16.59 -4.03
C LEU A 145 -9.90 -15.77 -3.76
N ASN A 146 -8.94 -16.35 -3.06
CA ASN A 146 -7.60 -15.79 -2.85
C ASN A 146 -6.55 -16.78 -3.38
N VAL A 147 -5.57 -16.27 -4.13
CA VAL A 147 -4.42 -17.05 -4.60
C VAL A 147 -3.16 -16.21 -4.41
N SER A 148 -2.08 -16.80 -3.91
CA SER A 148 -0.79 -16.12 -3.79
C SER A 148 0.39 -17.07 -3.91
N ILE A 149 1.47 -16.60 -4.51
CA ILE A 149 2.78 -17.26 -4.56
C ILE A 149 3.80 -16.37 -3.85
N ARG A 150 4.62 -16.98 -2.99
CA ARG A 150 5.65 -16.29 -2.22
C ARG A 150 6.98 -17.01 -2.36
N TYR A 151 7.99 -16.31 -2.85
CA TYR A 151 9.37 -16.76 -2.88
C TYR A 151 10.17 -16.03 -1.81
N SER A 152 10.87 -16.76 -0.94
CA SER A 152 11.69 -16.20 0.14
C SER A 152 13.14 -16.63 -0.05
N LEU A 153 14.05 -15.66 -0.18
CA LEU A 153 15.49 -15.87 -0.32
C LEU A 153 16.26 -15.00 0.67
N ASN A 154 16.88 -15.62 1.66
CA ASN A 154 17.53 -14.98 2.80
C ASN A 154 16.59 -13.97 3.49
N ARG A 155 16.85 -12.68 3.28
CA ARG A 155 16.06 -11.54 3.79
C ARG A 155 15.07 -11.01 2.77
N LEU A 156 15.24 -11.34 1.49
CA LEU A 156 14.40 -10.92 0.40
C LEU A 156 13.15 -11.80 0.32
N VAL A 157 12.00 -11.18 0.10
CA VAL A 157 10.75 -11.89 -0.19
C VAL A 157 10.08 -11.24 -1.39
N LEU A 158 9.77 -12.06 -2.38
CA LEU A 158 8.97 -11.71 -3.54
C LEU A 158 7.61 -12.39 -3.38
N GLU A 159 6.54 -11.64 -3.59
CA GLU A 159 5.18 -12.17 -3.51
C GLU A 159 4.34 -11.64 -4.66
N ALA A 160 3.53 -12.51 -5.25
CA ALA A 160 2.50 -12.13 -6.19
C ALA A 160 1.22 -12.86 -5.86
N GLY A 161 0.09 -12.25 -6.12
CA GLY A 161 -1.19 -12.87 -5.80
C GLY A 161 -2.36 -12.10 -6.35
N GLY A 162 -3.55 -12.57 -5.99
CA GLY A 162 -4.78 -11.90 -6.32
C GLY A 162 -5.95 -12.40 -5.52
N VAL A 163 -6.99 -11.57 -5.52
CA VAL A 163 -8.28 -11.86 -4.90
C VAL A 163 -9.39 -11.56 -5.90
N SER A 164 -10.45 -12.35 -5.88
CA SER A 164 -11.65 -12.10 -6.64
C SER A 164 -12.89 -12.17 -5.76
N PHE A 165 -13.75 -11.17 -5.89
CA PHE A 165 -15.10 -11.17 -5.32
C PHE A 165 -16.11 -11.11 -6.44
N GLN A 166 -17.26 -11.72 -6.19
CA GLN A 166 -18.42 -11.63 -7.06
C GLN A 166 -19.65 -11.43 -6.18
N ASN A 167 -20.51 -10.50 -6.55
CA ASN A 167 -21.80 -10.30 -5.91
C ASN A 167 -22.92 -10.38 -6.94
N THR A 168 -24.11 -10.61 -6.43
CA THR A 168 -25.34 -10.29 -7.11
C THR A 168 -26.02 -9.18 -6.32
N VAL A 169 -26.37 -8.11 -7.02
CA VAL A 169 -27.01 -6.94 -6.45
C VAL A 169 -28.44 -6.88 -6.97
N SER A 170 -29.40 -6.65 -6.08
CA SER A 170 -30.80 -6.45 -6.43
C SER A 170 -31.26 -5.09 -5.95
N GLN A 171 -32.03 -4.40 -6.79
CA GLN A 171 -32.52 -3.07 -6.46
C GLN A 171 -33.98 -2.92 -6.90
N THR A 172 -34.73 -2.15 -6.13
CA THR A 172 -36.07 -1.69 -6.49
C THR A 172 -36.13 -0.20 -6.23
N SER A 173 -36.43 0.56 -7.27
CA SER A 173 -36.32 2.01 -7.30
C SER A 173 -37.68 2.61 -7.68
N PRO A 174 -38.37 3.28 -6.74
CA PRO A 174 -39.58 4.03 -7.05
C PRO A 174 -39.23 5.32 -7.78
N GLY A 175 -40.16 5.88 -8.53
CA GLY A 175 -39.97 7.15 -9.22
C GLY A 175 -41.26 7.69 -9.81
N MET A 176 -41.12 8.73 -10.63
CA MET A 176 -42.23 9.31 -11.37
C MET A 176 -41.84 9.49 -12.83
N VAL A 177 -42.80 9.44 -13.75
CA VAL A 177 -42.57 9.69 -15.17
C VAL A 177 -43.75 10.46 -15.76
N ASN A 178 -43.55 11.03 -16.94
CA ASN A 178 -44.62 11.67 -17.70
C ASN A 178 -44.56 11.16 -19.15
N THR A 179 -45.63 10.52 -19.59
CA THR A 179 -45.71 9.77 -20.86
C THR A 179 -46.62 10.43 -21.89
N ALA A 180 -47.20 11.59 -21.56
CA ALA A 180 -48.19 12.28 -22.39
C ALA A 180 -47.95 13.81 -22.45
N GLY A 181 -46.73 14.26 -22.17
CA GLY A 181 -46.29 15.65 -22.36
C GLY A 181 -46.44 16.56 -21.12
N PRO A 182 -45.93 17.80 -21.19
CA PRO A 182 -45.75 18.67 -20.01
C PRO A 182 -47.03 19.01 -19.25
N SER A 183 -48.20 18.99 -19.91
CA SER A 183 -49.52 19.27 -19.34
C SER A 183 -50.18 18.07 -18.66
N SER A 184 -49.60 16.88 -18.82
CA SER A 184 -50.15 15.63 -18.29
C SER A 184 -49.62 15.36 -16.88
N PRO A 185 -50.40 14.69 -16.00
CA PRO A 185 -49.96 14.40 -14.65
C PRO A 185 -48.76 13.44 -14.66
N ASN A 186 -47.89 13.57 -13.67
CA ASN A 186 -46.84 12.58 -13.44
C ASN A 186 -47.47 11.28 -12.91
N GLN A 187 -46.99 10.14 -13.39
CA GLN A 187 -47.45 8.80 -13.00
C GLN A 187 -46.33 8.02 -12.28
N PRO A 188 -46.67 7.11 -11.36
CA PRO A 188 -45.68 6.35 -10.60
C PRO A 188 -44.91 5.37 -11.49
N LEU A 189 -43.60 5.30 -11.28
CA LEU A 189 -42.68 4.37 -11.94
C LEU A 189 -42.08 3.44 -10.88
N VAL A 190 -41.99 2.15 -11.18
CA VAL A 190 -41.21 1.20 -10.39
C VAL A 190 -40.19 0.55 -11.30
N ALA A 191 -38.91 0.72 -10.99
CA ALA A 191 -37.81 0.00 -11.65
C ALA A 191 -37.31 -1.12 -10.73
N GLN A 192 -37.11 -2.32 -11.27
CA GLN A 192 -36.57 -3.45 -10.56
C GLN A 192 -35.55 -4.18 -11.43
N GLY A 193 -34.41 -4.51 -10.85
CA GLY A 193 -33.34 -5.23 -11.53
C GLY A 193 -32.47 -6.05 -10.60
N THR A 194 -31.67 -6.92 -11.20
CA THR A 194 -30.67 -7.72 -10.51
C THR A 194 -29.42 -7.88 -11.36
N PHE A 195 -28.32 -7.31 -10.91
CA PHE A 195 -27.11 -7.20 -11.69
C PHE A 195 -25.88 -7.77 -10.97
N PRO A 196 -25.01 -8.51 -11.67
CA PRO A 196 -23.77 -9.01 -11.09
C PRO A 196 -22.72 -7.90 -10.97
N GLU A 197 -21.99 -7.94 -9.87
CA GLU A 197 -20.77 -7.17 -9.66
C GLU A 197 -19.57 -8.09 -9.53
N SER A 198 -18.41 -7.65 -10.00
CA SER A 198 -17.16 -8.38 -9.86
C SER A 198 -16.02 -7.44 -9.49
N TYR A 199 -15.18 -7.92 -8.57
CA TYR A 199 -13.93 -7.29 -8.18
C TYR A 199 -12.81 -8.31 -8.42
N LYS A 200 -11.73 -7.85 -9.04
CA LYS A 200 -10.49 -8.62 -9.18
C LYS A 200 -9.34 -7.70 -8.83
N GLN A 201 -8.46 -8.15 -7.95
CA GLN A 201 -7.22 -7.47 -7.63
C GLN A 201 -6.08 -8.44 -7.85
N ILE A 202 -5.03 -7.99 -8.53
CA ILE A 202 -3.74 -8.68 -8.58
C ILE A 202 -2.66 -7.76 -8.02
N TYR A 203 -1.64 -8.37 -7.45
CA TYR A 203 -0.51 -7.65 -6.91
C TYR A 203 0.79 -8.38 -7.17
N ALA A 204 1.86 -7.60 -7.26
CA ALA A 204 3.24 -8.07 -7.20
C ALA A 204 4.00 -7.16 -6.24
N GLN A 205 4.73 -7.74 -5.30
CA GLN A 205 5.43 -7.00 -4.27
C GLN A 205 6.78 -7.62 -3.91
N ILE A 206 7.70 -6.75 -3.51
CA ILE A 206 9.02 -7.07 -2.99
C ILE A 206 9.12 -6.51 -1.58
N SER A 207 9.81 -7.25 -0.72
CA SER A 207 10.01 -6.83 0.66
C SER A 207 11.33 -7.38 1.20
N TYR A 208 11.90 -6.68 2.17
CA TYR A 208 13.21 -7.01 2.72
C TYR A 208 13.17 -6.99 4.24
N SER A 209 13.71 -8.03 4.87
CA SER A 209 13.80 -8.15 6.34
C SER A 209 14.76 -7.13 6.93
N VAL A 210 14.20 -6.11 7.61
CA VAL A 210 14.98 -5.10 8.36
C VAL A 210 15.34 -5.61 9.75
N TYR A 211 14.51 -6.48 10.32
CA TYR A 211 14.76 -7.12 11.60
C TYR A 211 14.64 -8.64 11.46
N PRO A 212 15.67 -9.30 10.89
CA PRO A 212 15.69 -10.76 10.77
C PRO A 212 15.82 -11.38 12.16
N HIS A 213 14.81 -12.11 12.60
CA HIS A 213 14.86 -12.88 13.84
C HIS A 213 14.17 -14.25 13.61
N PRO A 214 14.64 -15.35 14.24
CA PRO A 214 14.09 -16.68 13.98
C PRO A 214 12.57 -16.79 14.23
N LYS A 215 12.06 -16.01 15.21
CA LYS A 215 10.65 -15.98 15.62
C LYS A 215 9.82 -14.83 15.04
N TYR A 216 10.43 -13.71 14.68
CA TYR A 216 9.72 -12.49 14.28
C TYR A 216 10.43 -11.88 13.08
N ASP A 217 9.67 -11.31 12.14
CA ASP A 217 10.24 -10.65 10.99
C ASP A 217 9.39 -9.44 10.60
N VAL A 218 10.05 -8.30 10.46
CA VAL A 218 9.45 -7.04 10.02
C VAL A 218 10.04 -6.69 8.67
N ARG A 219 9.17 -6.44 7.69
CA ARG A 219 9.58 -6.14 6.30
C ARG A 219 8.82 -4.94 5.76
N PRO A 220 9.46 -3.83 5.37
CA PRO A 220 8.82 -2.87 4.47
C PRO A 220 8.49 -3.56 3.13
N ILE A 221 7.37 -3.17 2.55
CA ILE A 221 6.82 -3.67 1.29
C ILE A 221 6.86 -2.54 0.28
N LEU A 222 7.32 -2.84 -0.93
CA LEU A 222 7.11 -2.04 -2.12
C LEU A 222 6.42 -2.93 -3.16
N GLY A 223 5.32 -2.47 -3.74
CA GLY A 223 4.54 -3.28 -4.65
C GLY A 223 3.85 -2.49 -5.74
N TYR A 224 3.14 -3.23 -6.57
CA TYR A 224 2.28 -2.72 -7.62
C TYR A 224 0.97 -3.49 -7.60
N GLN A 225 -0.12 -2.75 -7.71
CA GLN A 225 -1.48 -3.24 -7.61
C GLN A 225 -2.19 -2.98 -8.94
N SER A 226 -3.03 -3.93 -9.36
CA SER A 226 -3.99 -3.69 -10.44
C SER A 226 -5.34 -4.27 -10.05
N VAL A 227 -6.38 -3.46 -10.20
CA VAL A 227 -7.73 -3.72 -9.72
C VAL A 227 -8.69 -3.51 -10.88
N TRP A 228 -9.52 -4.52 -11.15
CA TRP A 228 -10.63 -4.45 -12.09
C TRP A 228 -11.93 -4.55 -11.32
N GLN A 229 -12.85 -3.66 -11.63
CA GLN A 229 -14.18 -3.63 -11.06
C GLN A 229 -15.17 -3.57 -12.20
N LYS A 230 -16.28 -4.29 -12.09
CA LYS A 230 -17.31 -4.30 -13.13
C LYS A 230 -18.67 -4.54 -12.51
N SER A 231 -19.64 -3.75 -12.94
CA SER A 231 -21.07 -4.01 -12.75
C SER A 231 -21.75 -4.06 -14.12
N SER A 232 -22.71 -4.97 -14.26
CA SER A 232 -23.42 -5.16 -15.53
C SER A 232 -24.90 -5.34 -15.27
N ASP A 233 -25.62 -4.24 -15.24
CA ASP A 233 -27.07 -4.27 -15.28
C ASP A 233 -27.57 -4.45 -16.70
N THR A 234 -28.25 -5.56 -16.94
CA THR A 234 -28.91 -5.87 -18.22
C THR A 234 -30.34 -6.35 -17.98
N SER A 235 -30.84 -6.11 -16.77
CA SER A 235 -31.97 -6.82 -16.18
C SER A 235 -33.00 -5.86 -15.58
N THR A 236 -32.67 -4.58 -15.46
CA THR A 236 -33.58 -3.59 -14.90
C THR A 236 -34.71 -3.32 -15.88
N TYR A 237 -35.91 -3.62 -15.43
CA TYR A 237 -37.15 -3.23 -16.09
C TYR A 237 -37.84 -2.17 -15.25
N ALA A 238 -38.35 -1.13 -15.90
CA ALA A 238 -39.21 -0.16 -15.26
C ALA A 238 -40.61 -0.23 -15.84
N PHE A 239 -41.61 -0.20 -14.97
CA PHE A 239 -43.01 -0.26 -15.34
C PHE A 239 -43.75 0.92 -14.73
N SER A 240 -44.61 1.54 -15.54
CA SER A 240 -45.48 2.61 -15.10
C SER A 240 -46.85 2.47 -15.78
N PRO A 241 -47.88 2.02 -15.04
CA PRO A 241 -49.22 1.88 -15.59
C PRO A 241 -49.84 3.26 -15.84
N ALA A 242 -50.63 3.37 -16.90
CA ALA A 242 -51.34 4.59 -17.26
C ALA A 242 -52.31 5.01 -16.14
N ILE A 243 -52.29 6.29 -15.80
CA ILE A 243 -53.36 6.99 -15.08
C ILE A 243 -54.19 7.81 -16.08
N SER A 244 -55.29 8.42 -15.63
CA SER A 244 -56.14 9.24 -16.49
C SER A 244 -55.33 10.34 -17.20
N GLY A 245 -55.46 10.40 -18.54
CA GLY A 245 -54.75 11.36 -19.38
C GLY A 245 -53.28 11.01 -19.71
N THR A 246 -52.85 9.76 -19.47
CA THR A 246 -51.45 9.33 -19.70
C THR A 246 -51.37 7.98 -20.43
N ASN A 247 -50.15 7.55 -20.76
CA ASN A 247 -49.87 6.29 -21.46
C ASN A 247 -49.10 5.31 -20.58
N ASN A 248 -49.25 4.02 -20.84
CA ASN A 248 -48.42 2.99 -20.21
C ASN A 248 -46.98 3.14 -20.68
N LEU A 249 -46.03 2.95 -19.77
CA LEU A 249 -44.60 2.91 -20.08
C LEU A 249 -44.00 1.61 -19.58
N THR A 250 -43.26 0.95 -20.47
CA THR A 250 -42.32 -0.11 -20.11
C THR A 250 -40.94 0.31 -20.58
N GLU A 251 -39.95 0.23 -19.70
CA GLU A 251 -38.56 0.50 -20.03
C GLU A 251 -37.69 -0.71 -19.69
N LYS A 252 -36.67 -0.93 -20.51
CA LYS A 252 -35.53 -1.77 -20.18
C LYS A 252 -34.28 -0.89 -20.13
N ARG A 253 -33.53 -0.99 -19.03
CA ARG A 253 -32.30 -0.25 -18.83
C ARG A 253 -31.14 -1.21 -18.77
N ASP A 254 -30.15 -0.97 -19.63
CA ASP A 254 -28.88 -1.68 -19.60
C ASP A 254 -27.79 -0.67 -19.20
N MET A 255 -27.07 -0.96 -18.11
CA MET A 255 -25.95 -0.18 -17.61
C MET A 255 -24.75 -1.10 -17.39
N ILE A 256 -23.68 -0.88 -18.14
CA ILE A 256 -22.43 -1.63 -17.97
C ILE A 256 -21.35 -0.65 -17.58
N VAL A 257 -20.81 -0.85 -16.38
CA VAL A 257 -19.76 -0.02 -15.80
C VAL A 257 -18.56 -0.90 -15.53
N ALA A 258 -17.39 -0.45 -15.97
CA ALA A 258 -16.13 -1.13 -15.69
C ALA A 258 -15.02 -0.13 -15.37
N ASP A 259 -14.24 -0.44 -14.35
CA ASP A 259 -13.07 0.33 -13.96
C ASP A 259 -11.83 -0.53 -14.01
N HIS A 260 -10.73 0.09 -14.39
CA HIS A 260 -9.41 -0.47 -14.25
C HIS A 260 -8.51 0.52 -13.53
N LEU A 261 -8.09 0.18 -12.32
CA LEU A 261 -7.18 0.97 -11.50
C LEU A 261 -5.85 0.26 -11.37
N HIS A 262 -4.76 1.00 -11.37
CA HIS A 262 -3.43 0.44 -11.19
C HIS A 262 -2.46 1.46 -10.60
N GLY A 263 -1.42 0.98 -9.92
CA GLY A 263 -0.40 1.86 -9.38
C GLY A 263 0.43 1.24 -8.27
N PRO A 264 1.41 1.99 -7.75
CA PRO A 264 2.30 1.53 -6.70
C PRO A 264 1.59 1.34 -5.36
N SER A 265 2.12 0.41 -4.56
CA SER A 265 1.80 0.23 -3.15
C SER A 265 3.05 0.28 -2.28
N PHE A 266 2.87 0.70 -1.04
CA PHE A 266 3.89 0.62 -0.01
C PHE A 266 3.26 0.18 1.31
N GLY A 267 4.02 -0.50 2.15
CA GLY A 267 3.46 -1.06 3.38
C GLY A 267 4.48 -1.73 4.27
N ILE A 268 3.98 -2.49 5.24
CA ILE A 268 4.78 -3.25 6.18
C ILE A 268 4.14 -4.64 6.35
N ALA A 269 4.97 -5.67 6.31
CA ALA A 269 4.63 -7.03 6.67
C ALA A 269 5.25 -7.39 8.03
N PHE A 270 4.49 -8.15 8.81
CA PHE A 270 4.90 -8.71 10.08
C PHE A 270 4.64 -10.21 10.09
N ASP A 271 5.71 -11.01 10.18
CA ASP A 271 5.61 -12.46 10.29
C ASP A 271 6.03 -12.88 11.71
N THR A 272 5.28 -13.79 12.33
CA THR A 272 5.61 -14.38 13.63
C THR A 272 5.49 -15.90 13.58
N LYS A 273 6.50 -16.62 14.06
CA LYS A 273 6.46 -18.08 14.24
C LYS A 273 6.05 -18.41 15.67
N LEU A 274 4.94 -19.11 15.81
CA LEU A 274 4.36 -19.56 17.08
C LEU A 274 4.70 -21.04 17.28
N GLY A 275 5.89 -21.30 17.82
CA GLY A 275 6.46 -22.65 17.90
C GLY A 275 6.84 -23.19 16.51
N GLU A 276 6.80 -24.52 16.36
CA GLU A 276 7.27 -25.17 15.13
C GLU A 276 6.20 -25.24 14.02
N LYS A 277 4.93 -25.35 14.42
CA LYS A 277 3.83 -25.65 13.49
C LYS A 277 3.02 -24.42 13.08
N TRP A 278 3.00 -23.36 13.87
CA TRP A 278 2.14 -22.20 13.61
C TRP A 278 2.94 -20.98 13.17
N GLU A 279 2.37 -20.21 12.26
CA GLU A 279 2.91 -18.96 11.78
C GLU A 279 1.79 -17.97 11.53
N THR A 280 1.94 -16.74 12.00
CA THR A 280 1.06 -15.63 11.66
C THR A 280 1.78 -14.68 10.73
N ARG A 281 1.04 -14.14 9.76
CA ARG A 281 1.52 -13.13 8.82
C ARG A 281 0.49 -12.03 8.76
N MET A 282 0.90 -10.79 8.91
CA MET A 282 0.03 -9.62 8.80
C MET A 282 0.66 -8.64 7.83
N GLU A 283 -0.16 -8.02 6.99
CA GLU A 283 0.28 -6.98 6.07
C GLU A 283 -0.64 -5.78 6.13
N ILE A 284 -0.04 -4.59 6.17
CA ILE A 284 -0.74 -3.32 6.06
C ILE A 284 -0.12 -2.58 4.89
N GLN A 285 -0.94 -2.14 3.94
CA GLN A 285 -0.48 -1.45 2.74
C GLN A 285 -1.34 -0.22 2.44
N SER A 286 -0.73 0.76 1.79
CA SER A 286 -1.35 1.93 1.20
C SER A 286 -1.06 1.95 -0.30
N TYR A 287 -2.03 2.42 -1.08
CA TYR A 287 -2.00 2.40 -2.54
C TYR A 287 -2.17 3.81 -3.09
N SER A 288 -1.44 4.13 -4.14
CA SER A 288 -1.72 5.27 -5.00
C SER A 288 -2.08 4.72 -6.38
N LEU A 289 -3.35 4.83 -6.74
CA LEU A 289 -3.90 4.23 -7.94
C LEU A 289 -4.36 5.32 -8.89
N LYS A 290 -4.23 5.05 -10.18
CA LYS A 290 -4.85 5.82 -11.26
C LYS A 290 -5.54 4.85 -12.21
N GLY A 291 -6.46 5.37 -12.99
CA GLY A 291 -7.05 4.58 -14.05
C GLY A 291 -8.36 5.15 -14.50
N ASP A 292 -9.06 4.36 -15.30
CA ASP A 292 -10.17 4.85 -16.10
C ASP A 292 -11.42 4.01 -15.82
N SER A 293 -12.58 4.62 -15.99
CA SER A 293 -13.85 3.90 -16.02
C SER A 293 -14.62 4.19 -17.28
N GLN A 294 -15.32 3.18 -17.77
CA GLN A 294 -16.30 3.32 -18.83
C GLN A 294 -17.66 2.87 -18.31
N GLY A 295 -18.64 3.77 -18.38
CA GLY A 295 -20.05 3.48 -18.18
C GLY A 295 -20.79 3.57 -19.52
N ASN A 296 -21.41 2.49 -19.96
CA ASN A 296 -22.30 2.48 -21.13
C ASN A 296 -23.74 2.33 -20.65
N PHE A 297 -24.61 3.23 -21.12
CA PHE A 297 -25.99 3.32 -20.69
C PHE A 297 -26.87 3.24 -21.91
N ASN A 298 -27.78 2.27 -21.92
CA ASN A 298 -28.78 2.09 -22.96
C ASN A 298 -30.15 2.04 -22.30
N ASN A 299 -31.09 2.84 -22.84
CA ASN A 299 -32.48 2.82 -22.42
C ASN A 299 -33.35 2.48 -23.62
N TYR A 300 -34.21 1.47 -23.44
CA TYR A 300 -35.21 1.08 -24.41
C TYR A 300 -36.57 1.36 -23.77
N SER A 301 -37.36 2.24 -24.38
CA SER A 301 -38.68 2.57 -23.85
C SER A 301 -39.77 2.22 -24.85
N THR A 302 -40.91 1.78 -24.33
CA THR A 302 -42.13 1.57 -25.11
C THR A 302 -43.29 2.27 -24.40
N ILE A 303 -43.88 3.24 -25.08
CA ILE A 303 -45.06 3.98 -24.63
C ILE A 303 -46.26 3.46 -25.41
N SER A 304 -47.30 3.00 -24.72
CA SER A 304 -48.53 2.51 -25.33
C SER A 304 -49.76 3.19 -24.74
N GLY A 305 -50.62 3.72 -25.61
CA GLY A 305 -51.83 4.44 -25.23
C GLY A 305 -53.12 3.75 -25.68
N PRO A 306 -54.29 4.19 -25.20
CA PRO A 306 -55.61 3.65 -25.59
C PRO A 306 -55.93 3.78 -27.09
N SER A 307 -55.26 4.69 -27.80
CA SER A 307 -55.52 5.05 -29.20
C SER A 307 -54.64 4.32 -30.23
N SER A 308 -54.14 3.12 -29.91
CA SER A 308 -53.36 2.23 -30.81
C SER A 308 -51.98 2.70 -31.28
N ASN A 309 -51.54 3.91 -30.94
CA ASN A 309 -50.17 4.35 -31.23
C ASN A 309 -49.19 3.85 -30.15
N THR A 310 -48.32 2.92 -30.53
CA THR A 310 -47.19 2.49 -29.71
C THR A 310 -45.93 3.20 -30.21
N TYR A 311 -45.26 3.93 -29.33
CA TYR A 311 -44.00 4.59 -29.62
C TYR A 311 -42.87 3.85 -28.92
N SER A 312 -41.80 3.55 -29.65
CA SER A 312 -40.57 2.98 -29.07
C SER A 312 -39.42 3.96 -29.24
N SER A 313 -38.65 4.19 -28.17
CA SER A 313 -37.43 5.00 -28.23
C SER A 313 -36.23 4.20 -27.76
N PHE A 314 -35.07 4.59 -28.28
CA PHE A 314 -33.78 4.08 -27.88
C PHE A 314 -32.85 5.27 -27.63
N ASP A 315 -32.30 5.33 -26.43
CA ASP A 315 -31.31 6.34 -26.04
C ASP A 315 -30.06 5.64 -25.54
N SER A 316 -28.89 6.08 -26.01
CA SER A 316 -27.60 5.57 -25.56
C SER A 316 -26.60 6.68 -25.31
N PHE A 317 -25.90 6.58 -24.19
CA PHE A 317 -24.77 7.46 -23.90
C PHE A 317 -23.65 6.69 -23.20
N ARG A 318 -22.45 7.23 -23.33
CA ARG A 318 -21.23 6.68 -22.72
C ARG A 318 -20.58 7.75 -21.86
N LEU A 319 -20.15 7.35 -20.67
CA LEU A 319 -19.37 8.17 -19.74
C LEU A 319 -17.99 7.57 -19.58
N LEU A 320 -16.97 8.37 -19.88
CA LEU A 320 -15.57 8.03 -19.68
C LEU A 320 -15.03 8.88 -18.54
N ASN A 321 -14.61 8.27 -17.45
CA ASN A 321 -14.03 8.99 -16.32
C ASN A 321 -12.56 8.63 -16.15
N GLU A 322 -11.75 9.63 -15.83
CA GLU A 322 -10.39 9.43 -15.31
C GLU A 322 -10.41 9.54 -13.77
N TRP A 323 -9.87 8.54 -13.09
CA TRP A 323 -9.83 8.45 -11.64
C TRP A 323 -8.41 8.60 -11.09
N SER A 324 -8.34 9.30 -9.97
CA SER A 324 -7.26 9.21 -9.00
C SER A 324 -7.82 8.52 -7.76
N ALA A 325 -7.19 7.45 -7.28
CA ALA A 325 -7.70 6.72 -6.13
C ALA A 325 -6.62 6.44 -5.09
N LYS A 326 -6.99 6.60 -3.81
CA LYS A 326 -6.14 6.24 -2.67
C LYS A 326 -6.70 4.99 -2.02
N GLY A 327 -5.88 3.96 -1.91
CA GLY A 327 -6.30 2.70 -1.32
C GLY A 327 -5.57 2.39 -0.02
N SER A 328 -6.20 1.57 0.80
CA SER A 328 -5.57 0.95 1.96
C SER A 328 -6.04 -0.49 2.07
N SER A 329 -5.15 -1.36 2.57
CA SER A 329 -5.50 -2.73 2.88
C SER A 329 -4.86 -3.21 4.16
N ILE A 330 -5.60 -4.06 4.85
CA ILE A 330 -5.08 -4.88 5.94
C ILE A 330 -5.39 -6.35 5.63
N SER A 331 -4.40 -7.21 5.82
CA SER A 331 -4.60 -8.65 5.68
C SER A 331 -3.85 -9.42 6.76
N GLY A 332 -4.37 -10.60 7.10
CA GLY A 332 -3.76 -11.49 8.06
C GLY A 332 -3.95 -12.95 7.66
N LYS A 333 -2.94 -13.78 7.86
CA LYS A 333 -2.99 -15.24 7.67
C LYS A 333 -2.44 -15.93 8.91
N LEU A 334 -3.21 -16.84 9.48
CA LEU A 334 -2.78 -17.85 10.43
C LEU A 334 -2.53 -19.14 9.66
N ILE A 335 -1.31 -19.66 9.73
CA ILE A 335 -0.83 -20.78 8.92
C ILE A 335 -0.42 -21.92 9.86
N TYR A 336 -0.98 -23.10 9.62
CA TYR A 336 -0.58 -24.35 10.25
C TYR A 336 0.23 -25.19 9.26
N LYS A 337 1.46 -25.52 9.65
CA LYS A 337 2.39 -26.36 8.88
C LYS A 337 2.09 -27.83 9.16
N TRP A 338 1.60 -28.51 8.12
CA TRP A 338 1.42 -29.95 8.10
C TRP A 338 2.67 -30.64 7.53
N LYS A 339 2.65 -31.98 7.54
CA LYS A 339 3.68 -32.82 6.91
C LYS A 339 3.80 -32.59 5.40
N TYR A 340 4.97 -32.94 4.86
CA TYR A 340 5.27 -32.91 3.42
C TYR A 340 5.12 -31.54 2.75
N GLY A 341 5.33 -30.44 3.50
CA GLY A 341 5.25 -29.09 2.96
C GLY A 341 3.82 -28.55 2.81
N ILE A 342 2.79 -29.36 3.12
CA ILE A 342 1.39 -28.92 3.11
C ILE A 342 1.15 -27.92 4.24
N ARG A 343 0.37 -26.89 3.98
CA ARG A 343 0.01 -25.87 4.95
C ARG A 343 -1.49 -25.60 4.88
N PHE A 344 -2.13 -25.52 6.03
CA PHE A 344 -3.51 -25.03 6.12
C PHE A 344 -3.46 -23.59 6.58
N TRP A 345 -4.37 -22.75 6.09
CA TRP A 345 -4.40 -21.37 6.53
C TRP A 345 -5.83 -20.86 6.66
N ALA A 346 -6.02 -19.98 7.65
CA ALA A 346 -7.20 -19.16 7.82
C ALA A 346 -6.74 -17.71 7.84
N GLY A 347 -7.47 -16.81 7.21
CA GLY A 347 -7.04 -15.43 7.11
C GLY A 347 -8.18 -14.46 6.87
N PHE A 348 -7.86 -13.17 6.96
CA PHE A 348 -8.78 -12.10 6.63
C PHE A 348 -8.10 -11.12 5.68
N GLN A 349 -8.90 -10.42 4.90
CA GLN A 349 -8.46 -9.30 4.08
C GLN A 349 -9.56 -8.23 4.10
N SER A 350 -9.16 -6.98 4.26
CA SER A 350 -10.03 -5.83 4.08
C SER A 350 -9.30 -4.77 3.26
N THR A 351 -9.93 -4.32 2.18
CA THR A 351 -9.40 -3.28 1.29
C THR A 351 -10.42 -2.17 1.13
N ARG A 352 -9.98 -0.92 1.19
CA ARG A 352 -10.78 0.26 0.86
C ARG A 352 -10.06 1.08 -0.20
N ILE A 353 -10.77 1.46 -1.26
CA ILE A 353 -10.26 2.30 -2.35
C ILE A 353 -11.16 3.53 -2.42
N GLN A 354 -10.62 4.70 -2.04
CA GLN A 354 -11.31 5.98 -2.12
C GLN A 354 -11.04 6.62 -3.48
N TYR A 355 -12.10 6.95 -4.20
CA TYR A 355 -12.02 7.54 -5.53
C TYR A 355 -12.03 9.07 -5.45
N ALA A 356 -11.35 9.69 -6.40
CA ALA A 356 -11.42 11.11 -6.71
C ALA A 356 -11.45 11.27 -8.22
N LEU A 357 -12.50 11.92 -8.71
CA LEU A 357 -12.69 12.16 -10.14
C LEU A 357 -11.71 13.24 -10.61
N LYS A 358 -10.97 12.97 -11.69
CA LYS A 358 -10.13 13.98 -12.35
C LYS A 358 -10.85 14.66 -13.50
N SER A 359 -11.50 13.87 -14.34
CA SER A 359 -12.23 14.33 -15.51
C SER A 359 -13.33 13.34 -15.87
N THR A 360 -14.42 13.85 -16.46
CA THR A 360 -15.48 13.08 -17.10
C THR A 360 -15.67 13.60 -18.51
N GLN A 361 -15.76 12.69 -19.46
CA GLN A 361 -16.18 12.95 -20.83
C GLN A 361 -17.51 12.25 -21.08
N VAL A 362 -18.45 12.97 -21.69
CA VAL A 362 -19.76 12.43 -22.09
C VAL A 362 -19.79 12.26 -23.60
N GLU A 363 -20.08 11.06 -24.05
CA GLU A 363 -20.36 10.78 -25.45
C GLU A 363 -21.84 10.43 -25.60
N ILE A 364 -22.58 11.35 -26.20
CA ILE A 364 -24.00 11.18 -26.44
C ILE A 364 -24.18 10.73 -27.88
N THR A 365 -24.72 9.53 -28.08
CA THR A 365 -25.15 9.10 -29.42
C THR A 365 -26.62 9.50 -29.57
N GLN A 366 -26.86 10.71 -30.06
CA GLN A 366 -28.20 11.21 -30.38
C GLN A 366 -28.39 11.28 -31.90
N ASN A 367 -29.60 10.96 -32.37
CA ASN A 367 -29.99 11.14 -33.78
C ASN A 367 -30.09 12.62 -34.19
N ASN A 368 -29.99 13.56 -33.24
CA ASN A 368 -30.01 15.00 -33.49
C ASN A 368 -29.06 15.70 -32.50
N PRO A 369 -27.80 16.00 -32.88
CA PRO A 369 -26.80 16.52 -31.94
C PRO A 369 -27.18 17.91 -31.43
N ALA A 370 -27.08 18.12 -30.12
CA ALA A 370 -27.26 19.43 -29.51
C ALA A 370 -26.17 20.42 -30.01
N PRO A 371 -26.45 21.73 -30.03
CA PRO A 371 -25.47 22.77 -30.35
C PRO A 371 -24.18 22.65 -29.50
N PRO A 372 -22.99 22.94 -30.07
CA PRO A 372 -21.70 22.75 -29.37
C PRO A 372 -21.55 23.49 -28.04
N ASP A 373 -22.17 24.67 -27.91
CA ASP A 373 -22.20 25.49 -26.70
C ASP A 373 -23.03 24.83 -25.59
N GLN A 374 -24.13 24.15 -25.95
CA GLN A 374 -24.94 23.38 -25.00
C GLN A 374 -24.22 22.11 -24.53
N LEU A 375 -23.47 21.45 -25.43
CA LEU A 375 -22.66 20.28 -25.07
C LEU A 375 -21.53 20.65 -24.10
N LEU A 376 -20.85 21.78 -24.31
CA LEU A 376 -19.81 22.26 -23.39
C LEU A 376 -20.38 22.61 -22.01
N LEU A 377 -21.53 23.31 -21.96
CA LEU A 377 -22.18 23.66 -20.70
C LEU A 377 -22.63 22.40 -19.94
N GLN A 378 -23.15 21.41 -20.66
CA GLN A 378 -23.52 20.10 -20.12
C GLN A 378 -22.30 19.37 -19.56
N GLU A 379 -21.18 19.39 -20.27
CA GLU A 379 -19.92 18.79 -19.80
C GLU A 379 -19.38 19.47 -18.53
N ILE A 380 -19.43 20.79 -18.43
CA ILE A 380 -19.03 21.54 -17.22
C ILE A 380 -19.95 21.20 -16.04
N LEU A 381 -21.27 21.18 -16.25
CA LEU A 381 -22.25 20.83 -15.23
C LEU A 381 -22.06 19.39 -14.75
N VAL A 382 -21.97 18.44 -15.68
CA VAL A 382 -21.73 17.03 -15.38
C VAL A 382 -20.45 16.88 -14.58
N ASN A 383 -19.33 17.49 -15.00
CA ASN A 383 -18.07 17.46 -14.26
C ASN A 383 -18.18 18.06 -12.85
N SER A 384 -18.85 19.20 -12.68
CA SER A 384 -19.03 19.85 -11.38
C SER A 384 -19.85 19.01 -10.41
N ILE A 385 -20.92 18.38 -10.89
CA ILE A 385 -21.84 17.62 -10.05
C ILE A 385 -21.25 16.25 -9.69
N THR A 386 -20.63 15.60 -10.68
CA THR A 386 -20.06 14.27 -10.52
C THR A 386 -18.88 14.21 -9.55
N GLN A 387 -18.05 15.25 -9.47
CA GLN A 387 -16.95 15.31 -8.50
C GLN A 387 -17.43 15.11 -7.05
N GLY A 388 -18.64 15.57 -6.71
CA GLY A 388 -19.23 15.43 -5.38
C GLY A 388 -19.71 14.01 -5.03
N TYR A 389 -19.80 13.10 -5.99
CA TYR A 389 -20.33 11.75 -5.80
C TYR A 389 -19.26 10.64 -5.73
N ALA A 390 -17.99 11.00 -5.88
CA ALA A 390 -16.88 10.05 -5.76
C ALA A 390 -16.86 9.41 -4.35
N GLY A 391 -17.04 8.09 -4.30
CA GLY A 391 -17.16 7.34 -3.05
C GLY A 391 -15.95 6.44 -2.76
N ALA A 392 -16.19 5.33 -2.06
CA ALA A 392 -15.17 4.30 -1.85
C ALA A 392 -15.68 2.89 -2.16
N SER A 393 -14.89 2.12 -2.91
CA SER A 393 -15.10 0.67 -3.03
C SER A 393 -14.47 -0.03 -1.84
N THR A 394 -15.19 -0.97 -1.23
CA THR A 394 -14.70 -1.74 -0.09
C THR A 394 -14.84 -3.24 -0.33
N THR A 395 -13.84 -3.99 0.11
CA THR A 395 -13.90 -5.46 0.16
C THR A 395 -13.54 -5.92 1.55
N SER A 396 -14.17 -6.98 2.02
CA SER A 396 -13.84 -7.62 3.30
C SER A 396 -14.18 -9.09 3.24
N ALA A 397 -13.23 -9.95 3.61
CA ALA A 397 -13.42 -11.39 3.57
C ALA A 397 -12.63 -12.11 4.64
N ILE A 398 -13.16 -13.26 5.04
CA ILE A 398 -12.45 -14.30 5.77
C ILE A 398 -12.25 -15.48 4.82
N PHE A 399 -11.04 -16.00 4.76
CA PHE A 399 -10.63 -17.08 3.87
C PHE A 399 -10.15 -18.29 4.66
N PHE A 400 -10.41 -19.46 4.10
CA PHE A 400 -9.82 -20.73 4.50
C PHE A 400 -9.20 -21.37 3.28
N GLY A 401 -8.04 -21.97 3.46
CA GLY A 401 -7.33 -22.49 2.31
C GLY A 401 -6.20 -23.44 2.64
N VAL A 402 -5.58 -23.88 1.55
CA VAL A 402 -4.44 -24.78 1.57
C VAL A 402 -3.27 -24.10 0.87
N GLY A 403 -2.08 -24.53 1.23
CA GLY A 403 -0.86 -24.10 0.60
C GLY A 403 0.17 -25.22 0.58
N TYR A 404 1.19 -25.01 -0.22
CA TYR A 404 2.28 -25.94 -0.37
C TYR A 404 3.60 -25.17 -0.35
N SER A 405 4.58 -25.71 0.36
CA SER A 405 5.89 -25.10 0.53
C SER A 405 6.99 -26.05 0.08
N LEU A 406 7.77 -25.60 -0.88
CA LEU A 406 9.05 -26.16 -1.25
C LEU A 406 10.12 -25.44 -0.43
N ASP A 407 10.80 -26.17 0.44
CA ASP A 407 11.92 -25.65 1.23
C ASP A 407 13.21 -26.18 0.60
N PHE A 408 14.02 -25.30 0.02
CA PHE A 408 15.24 -25.66 -0.69
C PHE A 408 16.46 -25.81 0.24
N LYS A 409 16.27 -25.65 1.56
CA LYS A 409 17.33 -25.90 2.55
C LYS A 409 17.35 -27.33 3.08
N LYS A 410 16.30 -28.10 2.83
CA LYS A 410 16.21 -29.54 3.12
C LYS A 410 16.50 -30.31 1.84
#